data_AF-C0Q9F4-F1
#
_entry.id   AF-C0Q9F4-F1
#
_cell.length_a   1.000
_cell.length_b   1.000
_cell.length_c   1.000
_cell.angle_alpha   90.00
_cell.angle_beta   90.00
_cell.angle_gamma   90.00
#
_symmetry.space_group_name_H-M   'P 1'
#
loop_
_entity.id
_entity.type
_entity.pdbx_description
1 polymer ?
#
loop_
_entity_poly.entity_id
_entity_poly.type
_entity_poly.pdbx_seq_one_letter_code
_entity_poly.pdbx_strand_id
1 'polypeptide(L)'
;MEDDCLFFPELYRLQDQADESGLPPNTRELRNLIDLCTLCGLCPCQDIKMLILQAKAAFSDEKGIPLSSRMLSDIETIGRWGTTFSQVINPLKGLKPVVPLVKKALKIHPQRDLPGFPKQSFFLWAKKKGLDIPNPGNRGCTSKVAYFAGCSAGYLFPEVGKAAVRLLERNGIAVYVPTQECCSMPLIMEGDKTTSLKKIAANMERLLQCVQDGYDIVCSCPTCGYFFKKLLLENAYYSEAFQEQSGAGSKAMKVPLGGQRFTLVSRGSYRKLLKDDGYFSSLDPLKRIKLSNSVTDLGEYLLSIYLKGDLNINRVYQDVPMVYYAPCHLREQKIGQPYYSLLKSLEGSDIIQIGEAMECCGMGGHLGYKKSFHAHTLEIGQPLFKRFLSEKNRMIITDCLSCKIQFEQMLARKVFHPLELL
;
A
#
# COMPACT_ATOMS: atom_id res chain seq x y z
N MET A 1 22.20 5.05 1.56
CA MET A 1 21.04 5.46 2.39
C MET A 1 20.87 6.97 2.43
N GLU A 2 21.94 7.76 2.49
CA GLU A 2 21.85 9.24 2.54
C GLU A 2 21.02 9.82 1.38
N ASP A 3 21.19 9.31 0.15
CA ASP A 3 20.43 9.81 -1.01
C ASP A 3 19.02 9.20 -1.17
N ASP A 4 18.70 8.12 -0.45
CA ASP A 4 17.46 7.34 -0.66
C ASP A 4 16.38 7.62 0.40
N CYS A 5 16.76 8.18 1.56
CA CYS A 5 15.88 8.38 2.70
C CYS A 5 16.23 9.66 3.46
N LEU A 6 15.37 10.68 3.37
CA LEU A 6 15.59 11.98 4.02
C LEU A 6 15.48 11.92 5.55
N PHE A 7 14.88 10.87 6.11
CA PHE A 7 14.69 10.74 7.55
C PHE A 7 16.02 10.56 8.30
N PHE A 8 16.92 9.70 7.81
CA PHE A 8 18.15 9.37 8.54
C PHE A 8 19.16 10.52 8.59
N PRO A 9 19.45 11.23 7.49
CA PRO A 9 20.31 12.42 7.55
C PRO A 9 19.80 13.45 8.56
N GLU A 10 18.49 13.73 8.59
CA GLU A 10 17.93 14.67 9.55
C GLU A 10 17.96 14.12 10.99
N LEU A 11 17.75 12.81 11.19
CA LEU A 11 17.89 12.19 12.50
C LEU A 11 19.31 12.36 13.05
N TYR A 12 20.32 12.08 12.24
CA TYR A 12 21.72 12.22 12.65
C TYR A 12 22.09 13.67 12.88
N ARG A 13 21.67 14.60 11.99
CA ARG A 13 21.87 16.04 12.18
C ARG A 13 21.29 16.55 13.51
N LEU A 14 20.10 16.09 13.88
CA LEU A 14 19.46 16.47 15.14
C LEU A 14 20.14 15.82 16.36
N GLN A 15 20.65 14.60 16.21
CA GLN A 15 21.43 13.93 17.25
C GLN A 15 22.75 14.68 17.50
N ASP A 16 23.50 15.01 16.45
CA ASP A 16 24.76 15.75 16.54
C ASP A 16 24.54 17.13 17.19
N GLN A 17 23.49 17.85 16.78
CA GLN A 17 23.11 19.13 17.39
C GLN A 17 22.79 18.98 18.89
N ALA A 18 22.14 17.88 19.30
CA ALA A 18 21.82 17.62 20.69
C ALA A 18 23.06 17.30 21.52
N ASP A 19 23.99 16.53 20.96
CA ASP A 19 25.25 16.18 21.61
C ASP A 19 26.18 17.40 21.77
N GLU A 20 26.23 18.28 20.77
CA GLU A 20 27.02 19.52 20.81
C GLU A 20 26.44 20.57 21.78
N SER A 21 25.12 20.76 21.78
CA SER A 21 24.46 21.78 22.60
C SER A 21 24.13 21.32 24.01
N GLY A 22 24.09 20.01 24.26
CA GLY A 22 23.57 19.39 25.49
C GLY A 22 22.06 19.53 25.68
N LEU A 23 21.32 19.99 24.65
CA LEU A 23 19.88 20.20 24.69
C LEU A 23 19.16 19.24 23.73
N PRO A 24 18.04 18.63 24.14
CA PRO A 24 17.30 17.73 23.26
C PRO A 24 16.62 18.51 22.11
N PRO A 25 16.37 17.86 20.96
CA PRO A 25 15.60 18.47 19.87
C PRO A 25 14.23 18.94 20.34
N ASN A 26 13.81 20.11 19.90
CA ASN A 26 12.51 20.67 20.28
C ASN A 26 11.34 20.00 19.53
N THR A 27 10.11 20.25 19.99
CA THR A 27 8.89 19.65 19.42
C THR A 27 8.73 19.89 17.92
N ARG A 28 9.15 21.05 17.41
CA ARG A 28 9.04 21.38 15.98
C ARG A 28 10.06 20.61 15.15
N GLU A 29 11.29 20.49 15.65
CA GLU A 29 12.33 19.66 15.03
C GLU A 29 11.91 18.19 14.95
N LEU A 30 11.44 17.63 16.07
CA LEU A 30 10.92 16.26 16.11
C LEU A 30 9.72 16.07 15.18
N ARG A 31 8.82 17.06 15.08
CA ARG A 31 7.69 17.00 14.14
C ARG A 31 8.15 16.97 12.69
N ASN A 32 9.12 17.81 12.33
CA ASN A 32 9.67 17.83 10.98
C ASN A 32 10.34 16.49 10.67
N LEU A 33 11.14 15.97 11.60
CA LEU A 33 11.83 14.69 11.45
C LEU A 33 10.85 13.54 11.15
N ILE A 34 9.80 13.35 11.96
CA ILE A 34 8.85 12.26 11.72
C ILE A 34 8.06 12.43 10.42
N ASP A 35 7.89 13.66 9.93
CA ASP A 35 7.22 13.94 8.66
C ASP A 35 8.04 13.57 7.43
N LEU A 36 9.37 13.45 7.55
CA LEU A 36 10.23 12.93 6.48
C LEU A 36 10.02 11.44 6.19
N CYS A 37 9.51 10.68 7.16
CA CYS A 37 9.24 9.26 6.96
C CYS A 37 7.95 9.03 6.18
N THR A 38 8.09 8.50 4.96
CA THR A 38 6.97 8.11 4.10
C THR A 38 6.49 6.67 4.31
N LEU A 39 6.98 5.99 5.35
CA LEU A 39 6.64 4.59 5.68
C LEU A 39 6.86 3.61 4.51
N CYS A 40 7.91 3.79 3.71
CA CYS A 40 8.18 2.94 2.54
C CYS A 40 8.59 1.50 2.88
N GLY A 41 9.02 1.26 4.13
CA GLY A 41 9.41 -0.06 4.62
C GLY A 41 10.84 -0.48 4.31
N LEU A 42 11.48 0.12 3.30
CA LEU A 42 12.76 -0.33 2.71
C LEU A 42 13.96 -0.35 3.67
N CYS A 43 13.93 0.45 4.75
CA CYS A 43 15.00 0.43 5.73
C CYS A 43 15.00 -0.86 6.56
N PRO A 44 16.19 -1.39 6.92
CA PRO A 44 16.30 -2.60 7.73
C PRO A 44 15.84 -2.38 9.19
N CYS A 45 15.66 -1.13 9.63
CA CYS A 45 15.34 -0.76 11.00
C CYS A 45 13.82 -0.83 11.26
N GLN A 46 13.31 -1.97 11.73
CA GLN A 46 11.88 -2.15 12.01
C GLN A 46 11.40 -1.28 13.19
N ASP A 47 12.18 -1.20 14.27
CA ASP A 47 11.81 -0.43 15.47
C ASP A 47 11.55 1.05 15.18
N ILE A 48 12.40 1.67 14.34
CA ILE A 48 12.26 3.09 13.97
C ILE A 48 10.93 3.36 13.28
N LYS A 49 10.48 2.47 12.38
CA LYS A 49 9.19 2.63 11.68
C LYS A 49 8.04 2.69 12.66
N MET A 50 8.03 1.79 13.65
CA MET A 50 6.96 1.73 14.65
C MET A 50 7.00 2.89 15.63
N LEU A 51 8.19 3.32 16.07
CA LEU A 51 8.37 4.52 16.90
C LEU A 51 7.83 5.77 16.18
N ILE A 52 8.10 5.92 14.88
CA ILE A 52 7.58 7.03 14.08
C ILE A 52 6.05 6.98 14.01
N LEU A 53 5.44 5.81 13.81
CA LEU A 53 3.98 5.67 13.79
C LEU A 53 3.35 6.04 15.13
N GLN A 54 3.94 5.58 16.23
CA GLN A 54 3.49 5.95 17.57
C GLN A 54 3.66 7.45 17.84
N ALA A 55 4.79 8.03 17.45
CA ALA A 55 5.03 9.47 17.58
C ALA A 55 4.01 10.27 16.77
N LYS A 56 3.77 9.90 15.50
CA LYS A 56 2.74 10.55 14.67
C LYS A 56 1.36 10.48 15.30
N ALA A 57 0.98 9.32 15.83
CA ALA A 57 -0.30 9.15 16.53
C ALA A 57 -0.38 10.05 17.76
N ALA A 58 0.63 10.04 18.63
CA ALA A 58 0.68 10.88 19.83
C ALA A 58 0.57 12.38 19.49
N PHE A 59 1.30 12.83 18.46
CA PHE A 59 1.20 14.21 17.97
C PHE A 59 -0.21 14.55 17.46
N SER A 60 -0.84 13.63 16.74
CA SER A 60 -2.18 13.82 16.19
C SER A 60 -3.26 13.78 17.27
N ASP A 61 -3.09 13.00 18.33
CA ASP A 61 -3.97 12.97 19.50
C ASP A 61 -3.87 14.28 20.30
N GLU A 62 -2.66 14.83 20.46
CA GLU A 62 -2.45 16.06 21.22
C GLU A 62 -2.84 17.33 20.44
N LYS A 63 -2.45 17.44 19.17
CA LYS A 63 -2.61 18.68 18.36
C LYS A 63 -3.77 18.62 17.39
N GLY A 64 -4.38 17.45 17.20
CA GLY A 64 -5.33 17.21 16.13
C GLY A 64 -4.66 17.12 14.76
N ILE A 65 -5.42 16.61 13.79
CA ILE A 65 -4.98 16.52 12.40
C ILE A 65 -5.61 17.66 11.61
N PRO A 66 -4.81 18.49 10.91
CA PRO A 66 -5.35 19.56 10.07
C PRO A 66 -6.40 19.04 9.09
N LEU A 67 -7.49 19.78 8.89
CA LEU A 67 -8.57 19.36 7.98
C LEU A 67 -8.07 19.03 6.57
N SER A 68 -7.14 19.82 6.03
CA SER A 68 -6.51 19.56 4.73
C SER A 68 -5.82 18.19 4.68
N SER A 69 -5.13 17.81 5.75
CA SER A 69 -4.47 16.51 5.87
C SER A 69 -5.49 15.38 5.99
N ARG A 70 -6.52 15.53 6.83
CA ARG A 70 -7.61 14.55 6.96
C ARG A 70 -8.32 14.29 5.64
N MET A 71 -8.62 15.35 4.90
CA MET A 71 -9.23 15.22 3.58
C MET A 71 -8.29 14.49 2.62
N LEU A 72 -7.04 14.94 2.48
CA LEU A 72 -6.08 14.32 1.55
C LEU A 72 -5.78 12.85 1.86
N SER A 73 -5.81 12.43 3.12
CA SER A 73 -5.59 11.03 3.51
C SER A 73 -6.85 10.16 3.35
N ASP A 74 -8.06 10.73 3.39
CA ASP A 74 -9.30 9.99 3.16
C ASP A 74 -9.65 9.84 1.67
N ILE A 75 -8.77 9.12 0.96
CA ILE A 75 -8.91 8.80 -0.46
C ILE A 75 -10.22 8.07 -0.76
N GLU A 76 -10.71 7.28 0.19
CA GLU A 76 -11.93 6.51 0.03
C GLU A 76 -13.16 7.42 -0.03
N THR A 77 -13.31 8.33 0.93
CA THR A 77 -14.43 9.28 0.97
C THR A 77 -14.35 10.25 -0.21
N ILE A 78 -13.14 10.79 -0.50
CA ILE A 78 -12.93 11.65 -1.67
C ILE A 78 -13.29 10.91 -2.96
N GLY A 79 -12.81 9.68 -3.12
CA GLY A 79 -13.08 8.88 -4.31
C GLY A 79 -14.55 8.53 -4.48
N ARG A 80 -15.24 8.17 -3.39
CA ARG A 80 -16.67 7.83 -3.40
C ARG A 80 -17.54 8.99 -3.85
N TRP A 81 -17.31 10.18 -3.29
CA TRP A 81 -18.07 11.37 -3.67
C TRP A 81 -17.61 11.93 -5.02
N GLY A 82 -16.30 11.89 -5.28
CA GLY A 82 -15.71 12.32 -6.55
C GLY A 82 -16.25 11.54 -7.74
N THR A 83 -16.40 10.22 -7.63
CA THR A 83 -16.99 9.38 -8.68
C THR A 83 -18.50 9.60 -8.83
N THR A 84 -19.23 9.67 -7.72
CA THR A 84 -20.68 9.95 -7.69
C THR A 84 -21.02 11.28 -8.38
N PHE A 85 -20.24 12.34 -8.13
CA PHE A 85 -20.46 13.67 -8.70
C PHE A 85 -19.50 14.01 -9.84
N SER A 86 -18.91 13.02 -10.49
CA SER A 86 -17.87 13.19 -11.52
C SER A 86 -18.32 14.08 -12.70
N GLN A 87 -19.60 14.03 -13.07
CA GLN A 87 -20.17 14.85 -14.14
C GLN A 87 -20.18 16.35 -13.81
N VAL A 88 -20.20 16.70 -12.52
CA VAL A 88 -20.14 18.09 -12.05
C VAL A 88 -18.70 18.47 -11.74
N ILE A 89 -17.96 17.61 -11.03
CA ILE A 89 -16.60 17.92 -10.55
C ILE A 89 -15.59 18.01 -11.71
N ASN A 90 -15.66 17.12 -12.71
CA ASN A 90 -14.65 17.10 -13.77
C ASN A 90 -14.69 18.35 -14.67
N PRO A 91 -15.86 18.84 -15.13
CA PRO A 91 -15.91 20.12 -15.87
C PRO A 91 -15.39 21.32 -15.07
N LEU A 92 -15.64 21.35 -13.75
CA LEU A 92 -15.16 22.42 -12.87
C LEU A 92 -13.63 22.52 -12.82
N LYS A 93 -12.91 21.42 -13.08
CA LYS A 93 -11.44 21.44 -13.17
C LYS A 93 -10.93 22.27 -14.36
N GLY A 94 -11.73 22.44 -15.40
CA GLY A 94 -11.40 23.28 -16.56
C GLY A 94 -11.52 24.79 -16.28
N LEU A 95 -12.14 25.18 -15.17
CA LEU A 95 -12.32 26.59 -14.80
C LEU A 95 -11.07 27.12 -14.09
N LYS A 96 -10.42 28.12 -14.72
CA LYS A 96 -9.11 28.66 -14.31
C LYS A 96 -8.98 29.11 -12.83
N PRO A 97 -9.99 29.68 -12.14
CA PRO A 97 -9.82 30.03 -10.72
C PRO A 97 -10.08 28.86 -9.76
N VAL A 98 -10.79 27.81 -10.18
CA VAL A 98 -11.26 26.75 -9.29
C VAL A 98 -10.11 25.88 -8.80
N VAL A 99 -9.27 25.37 -9.71
CA VAL A 99 -8.17 24.46 -9.35
C VAL A 99 -7.14 25.12 -8.41
N PRO A 100 -6.63 26.34 -8.68
CA PRO A 100 -5.72 27.01 -7.75
C PRO A 100 -6.34 27.28 -6.38
N LEU A 101 -7.63 27.63 -6.32
CA LEU A 101 -8.34 27.87 -5.05
C LEU A 101 -8.47 26.59 -4.23
N VAL A 102 -8.87 25.48 -4.86
CA VAL A 102 -8.94 24.16 -4.22
C VAL A 102 -7.56 23.73 -3.72
N LYS A 103 -6.52 23.89 -4.55
CA LYS A 103 -5.14 23.56 -4.15
C LYS A 103 -4.71 24.38 -2.93
N LYS A 104 -4.98 25.69 -2.91
CA LYS A 104 -4.66 26.56 -1.78
C LYS A 104 -5.42 26.15 -0.51
N ALA A 105 -6.72 25.87 -0.61
CA ALA A 105 -7.55 25.44 0.52
C ALA A 105 -7.09 24.11 1.12
N LEU A 106 -6.75 23.13 0.26
CA LEU A 106 -6.27 21.81 0.68
C LEU A 106 -4.76 21.76 0.94
N LYS A 107 -4.05 22.90 0.90
CA LYS A 107 -2.59 22.99 1.03
C LYS A 107 -1.84 22.04 0.09
N ILE A 108 -2.37 21.84 -1.12
CA ILE A 108 -1.75 21.06 -2.19
C ILE A 108 -0.72 21.93 -2.91
N HIS A 109 0.41 21.34 -3.29
CA HIS A 109 1.47 22.05 -4.00
C HIS A 109 0.97 22.53 -5.39
N PRO A 110 1.29 23.77 -5.82
CA PRO A 110 0.78 24.32 -7.09
C PRO A 110 1.11 23.47 -8.33
N GLN A 111 2.29 22.85 -8.35
CA GLN A 111 2.77 22.01 -9.46
C GLN A 111 2.11 20.62 -9.53
N ARG A 112 1.25 20.26 -8.57
CA ARG A 112 0.57 18.96 -8.58
C ARG A 112 -0.67 18.96 -9.42
N ASP A 113 -0.79 18.02 -10.34
CA ASP A 113 -2.04 17.83 -11.04
C ASP A 113 -3.02 17.04 -10.19
N LEU A 114 -4.23 17.58 -10.03
CA LEU A 114 -5.31 16.86 -9.38
C LEU A 114 -5.83 15.82 -10.38
N PRO A 115 -5.98 14.54 -9.99
CA PRO A 115 -6.53 13.52 -10.87
C PRO A 115 -8.00 13.82 -11.19
N GLY A 116 -8.49 13.35 -12.33
CA GLY A 116 -9.93 13.35 -12.62
C GLY A 116 -10.62 12.22 -11.87
N PHE A 117 -11.93 12.34 -11.66
CA PHE A 117 -12.71 11.22 -11.12
C PHE A 117 -13.35 10.42 -12.25
N PRO A 118 -13.23 9.09 -12.26
CA PRO A 118 -13.88 8.27 -13.27
C PRO A 118 -15.41 8.34 -13.12
N LYS A 119 -16.12 8.17 -14.24
CA LYS A 119 -17.60 8.22 -14.29
C LYS A 119 -18.28 7.15 -13.42
N GLN A 120 -17.57 6.06 -13.13
CA GLN A 120 -18.07 4.93 -12.37
C GLN A 120 -16.93 4.34 -11.54
N SER A 121 -17.18 4.13 -10.24
CA SER A 121 -16.26 3.41 -9.36
C SER A 121 -16.25 1.90 -9.66
N PHE A 122 -15.16 1.22 -9.29
CA PHE A 122 -15.06 -0.23 -9.41
C PHE A 122 -16.15 -0.92 -8.59
N PHE A 123 -16.44 -0.44 -7.38
CA PHE A 123 -17.47 -1.04 -6.51
C PHE A 123 -18.87 -0.96 -7.12
N LEU A 124 -19.25 0.17 -7.74
CA LEU A 124 -20.53 0.28 -8.44
C LEU A 124 -20.59 -0.64 -9.66
N TRP A 125 -19.47 -0.78 -10.39
CA TRP A 125 -19.37 -1.73 -11.49
C TRP A 125 -19.50 -3.19 -11.02
N ALA A 126 -18.80 -3.56 -9.95
CA ALA A 126 -18.81 -4.90 -9.38
C ALA A 126 -20.21 -5.29 -8.88
N LYS A 127 -20.90 -4.36 -8.21
CA LYS A 127 -22.30 -4.54 -7.78
C LYS A 127 -23.26 -4.75 -8.96
N LYS A 128 -23.13 -3.98 -10.03
CA LYS A 128 -23.95 -4.19 -11.25
C LYS A 128 -23.72 -5.56 -11.90
N LYS A 129 -22.55 -6.15 -11.68
CA LYS A 129 -22.20 -7.49 -12.14
C LYS A 129 -22.58 -8.59 -11.13
N GLY A 130 -23.11 -8.24 -9.96
CA GLY A 130 -23.50 -9.18 -8.89
C GLY A 130 -22.32 -9.76 -8.11
N LEU A 131 -21.13 -9.16 -8.19
CA LEU A 131 -19.92 -9.65 -7.52
C LEU A 131 -19.88 -9.30 -6.02
N ASP A 132 -20.81 -8.47 -5.54
CA ASP A 132 -20.97 -8.09 -4.13
C ASP A 132 -21.77 -9.12 -3.31
N ILE A 133 -22.25 -10.18 -3.96
CA ILE A 133 -22.92 -11.32 -3.34
C ILE A 133 -21.94 -12.52 -3.33
N PRO A 134 -21.74 -13.20 -2.18
CA PRO A 134 -20.91 -14.40 -2.14
C PRO A 134 -21.44 -15.45 -3.12
N ASN A 135 -20.57 -15.94 -4.00
CA ASN A 135 -20.87 -17.05 -4.89
C ASN A 135 -20.19 -18.30 -4.31
N PRO A 136 -20.95 -19.32 -3.83
CA PRO A 136 -20.36 -20.54 -3.28
C PRO A 136 -19.52 -21.34 -4.31
N GLY A 137 -19.50 -20.91 -5.58
CA GLY A 137 -18.88 -21.57 -6.71
C GLY A 137 -19.96 -22.28 -7.49
N ASN A 138 -20.19 -21.86 -8.74
CA ASN A 138 -20.99 -22.69 -9.66
C ASN A 138 -20.22 -23.98 -9.96
N ARG A 139 -20.95 -25.05 -10.35
CA ARG A 139 -20.36 -26.27 -10.92
C ARG A 139 -19.52 -25.87 -12.15
N GLY A 140 -18.19 -25.74 -12.00
CA GLY A 140 -17.29 -25.36 -13.09
C GLY A 140 -16.17 -24.37 -12.74
N CYS A 141 -16.20 -23.71 -11.59
CA CYS A 141 -15.05 -22.92 -11.12
C CYS A 141 -14.02 -23.80 -10.39
N THR A 142 -12.74 -23.65 -10.71
CA THR A 142 -11.65 -24.45 -10.10
C THR A 142 -11.18 -23.89 -8.76
N SER A 143 -11.41 -22.60 -8.51
CA SER A 143 -11.08 -21.90 -7.27
C SER A 143 -11.97 -20.67 -7.07
N LYS A 144 -11.94 -20.07 -5.88
CA LYS A 144 -12.70 -18.87 -5.55
C LYS A 144 -11.86 -17.86 -4.77
N VAL A 145 -11.98 -16.60 -5.15
CA VAL A 145 -11.16 -15.50 -4.66
C VAL A 145 -12.04 -14.39 -4.09
N ALA A 146 -11.67 -13.88 -2.92
CA ALA A 146 -12.19 -12.63 -2.36
C ALA A 146 -11.23 -11.50 -2.73
N TYR A 147 -11.67 -10.60 -3.61
CA TYR A 147 -10.85 -9.52 -4.15
C TYR A 147 -10.96 -8.24 -3.31
N PHE A 148 -9.85 -7.89 -2.66
CA PHE A 148 -9.65 -6.60 -2.01
C PHE A 148 -9.04 -5.59 -3.01
N ALA A 149 -9.90 -4.76 -3.61
CA ALA A 149 -9.49 -3.72 -4.55
C ALA A 149 -8.83 -2.51 -3.86
N GLY A 150 -9.19 -2.24 -2.60
CA GLY A 150 -8.77 -1.05 -1.88
C GLY A 150 -9.32 0.25 -2.50
N CYS A 151 -8.82 1.40 -2.02
CA CYS A 151 -9.36 2.71 -2.41
C CYS A 151 -8.88 3.18 -3.79
N SER A 152 -7.62 2.96 -4.15
CA SER A 152 -7.06 3.48 -5.41
C SER A 152 -7.67 2.79 -6.64
N ALA A 153 -7.67 1.46 -6.70
CA ALA A 153 -8.38 0.75 -7.77
C ALA A 153 -9.91 0.87 -7.61
N GLY A 154 -10.40 1.02 -6.37
CA GLY A 154 -11.81 1.23 -6.06
C GLY A 154 -12.41 2.47 -6.73
N TYR A 155 -11.71 3.61 -6.64
CA TYR A 155 -12.28 4.92 -6.99
C TYR A 155 -11.47 5.75 -7.97
N LEU A 156 -10.14 5.60 -8.04
CA LEU A 156 -9.30 6.43 -8.90
C LEU A 156 -8.97 5.73 -10.22
N PHE A 157 -8.68 4.43 -10.17
CA PHE A 157 -8.27 3.61 -11.31
C PHE A 157 -9.13 2.34 -11.43
N PRO A 158 -10.45 2.47 -11.65
CA PRO A 158 -11.38 1.34 -11.68
C PRO A 158 -11.06 0.33 -12.77
N GLU A 159 -10.41 0.74 -13.87
CA GLU A 159 -10.02 -0.18 -14.94
C GLU A 159 -9.03 -1.25 -14.48
N VAL A 160 -8.16 -0.94 -13.50
CA VAL A 160 -7.23 -1.92 -12.93
C VAL A 160 -7.98 -2.99 -12.14
N GLY A 161 -8.96 -2.58 -11.33
CA GLY A 161 -9.82 -3.53 -10.60
C GLY A 161 -10.69 -4.37 -11.53
N LYS A 162 -11.24 -3.76 -12.59
CA LYS A 162 -12.01 -4.48 -13.62
C LYS A 162 -11.13 -5.48 -14.38
N ALA A 163 -9.89 -5.12 -14.67
CA ALA A 163 -8.95 -6.00 -15.34
C ALA A 163 -8.57 -7.20 -14.47
N ALA A 164 -8.34 -6.99 -13.16
CA ALA A 164 -8.16 -8.08 -12.19
C ALA A 164 -9.31 -9.10 -12.26
N VAL A 165 -10.56 -8.60 -12.18
CA VAL A 165 -11.75 -9.46 -12.22
C VAL A 165 -11.84 -10.22 -13.55
N ARG A 166 -11.68 -9.54 -14.69
CA ARG A 166 -11.74 -10.17 -16.02
C ARG A 166 -10.66 -11.25 -16.19
N LEU A 167 -9.44 -11.00 -15.70
CA LEU A 167 -8.34 -11.96 -15.77
C LEU A 167 -8.60 -13.21 -14.92
N LEU A 168 -9.17 -13.05 -13.73
CA LEU A 168 -9.54 -14.18 -12.87
C LEU A 168 -10.70 -14.98 -13.47
N GLU A 169 -11.80 -14.31 -13.85
CA GLU A 169 -13.00 -14.98 -14.38
C GLU A 169 -12.73 -15.72 -15.69
N ARG A 170 -11.94 -15.14 -16.62
CA ARG A 170 -11.60 -15.81 -17.88
C ARG A 170 -10.77 -17.08 -17.69
N ASN A 171 -10.15 -17.23 -16.51
CA ASN A 171 -9.40 -18.41 -16.10
C ASN A 171 -10.21 -19.32 -15.15
N GLY A 172 -11.54 -19.18 -15.13
CA GLY A 172 -12.41 -20.07 -14.37
C GLY A 172 -12.40 -19.86 -12.85
N ILE A 173 -11.90 -18.70 -12.39
CA ILE A 173 -11.83 -18.36 -10.97
C ILE A 173 -13.04 -17.52 -10.59
N ALA A 174 -13.82 -17.99 -9.62
CA ALA A 174 -14.96 -17.25 -9.11
C ALA A 174 -14.47 -16.04 -8.30
N VAL A 175 -14.97 -14.84 -8.62
CA VAL A 175 -14.57 -13.62 -7.92
C VAL A 175 -15.71 -13.11 -7.05
N TYR A 176 -15.40 -12.91 -5.77
CA TYR A 176 -16.23 -12.20 -4.81
C TYR A 176 -15.58 -10.87 -4.43
N VAL A 177 -16.34 -9.77 -4.45
CA VAL A 177 -15.88 -8.45 -4.02
C VAL A 177 -16.58 -8.09 -2.70
N PRO A 178 -15.96 -8.40 -1.54
CA PRO A 178 -16.55 -8.04 -0.26
C PRO A 178 -16.65 -6.52 -0.09
N THR A 179 -17.65 -6.08 0.68
CA THR A 179 -17.69 -4.74 1.25
C THR A 179 -16.38 -4.48 1.98
N GLN A 180 -15.74 -3.36 1.67
CA GLN A 180 -14.39 -3.09 2.17
C GLN A 180 -14.18 -1.60 2.32
N GLU A 181 -13.39 -1.24 3.33
CA GLU A 181 -12.87 0.09 3.58
C GLU A 181 -11.43 0.18 3.03
N CYS A 182 -10.84 1.37 2.99
CA CYS A 182 -9.42 1.56 2.76
C CYS A 182 -8.57 0.72 3.75
N CYS A 183 -7.39 0.24 3.32
CA CYS A 183 -6.41 -0.41 4.20
C CYS A 183 -5.83 0.52 5.29
N SER A 184 -6.21 1.80 5.29
CA SER A 184 -5.84 2.83 6.26
C SER A 184 -4.40 3.32 6.21
N MET A 185 -3.56 2.86 5.27
CA MET A 185 -2.19 3.37 5.13
C MET A 185 -2.08 4.91 5.05
N PRO A 186 -2.91 5.62 4.26
CA PRO A 186 -2.88 7.09 4.26
C PRO A 186 -3.21 7.73 5.62
N LEU A 187 -4.15 7.15 6.37
CA LEU A 187 -4.57 7.63 7.67
C LEU A 187 -3.49 7.39 8.73
N ILE A 188 -2.87 6.20 8.71
CA ILE A 188 -1.73 5.83 9.56
C ILE A 188 -0.57 6.82 9.37
N MET A 189 -0.28 7.20 8.12
CA MET A 189 0.79 8.16 7.81
C MET A 189 0.52 9.58 8.31
N GLU A 190 -0.75 9.95 8.54
CA GLU A 190 -1.13 11.20 9.22
C GLU A 190 -1.23 11.06 10.76
N GLY A 191 -1.05 9.85 11.30
CA GLY A 191 -1.27 9.57 12.71
C GLY A 191 -2.74 9.50 13.12
N ASP A 192 -3.69 9.32 12.19
CA ASP A 192 -5.11 9.15 12.54
C ASP A 192 -5.39 7.74 13.07
N LYS A 193 -4.99 7.49 14.32
CA LYS A 193 -5.07 6.18 14.94
C LYS A 193 -6.51 5.69 15.08
N THR A 194 -7.40 6.53 15.59
CA THR A 194 -8.80 6.15 15.84
C THR A 194 -9.53 5.75 14.57
N THR A 195 -9.46 6.56 13.50
CA THR A 195 -10.14 6.25 12.24
C THR A 195 -9.49 5.05 11.55
N SER A 196 -8.16 4.95 11.59
CA SER A 196 -7.43 3.80 11.05
C SER A 196 -7.87 2.50 11.69
N LEU A 197 -7.85 2.40 13.02
CA LEU A 197 -8.19 1.17 13.73
C LEU A 197 -9.63 0.74 13.48
N LYS A 198 -10.58 1.69 13.37
CA LYS A 198 -11.97 1.39 13.01
C LYS A 198 -12.09 0.75 11.62
N LYS A 199 -11.46 1.32 10.61
CA LYS A 199 -11.48 0.79 9.24
C LYS A 199 -10.75 -0.55 9.14
N ILE A 200 -9.64 -0.71 9.85
CA ILE A 200 -8.89 -1.96 9.92
C ILE A 200 -9.75 -3.07 10.55
N ALA A 201 -10.44 -2.79 11.67
CA ALA A 201 -11.32 -3.75 12.32
C ALA A 201 -12.46 -4.22 11.39
N ALA A 202 -13.13 -3.30 10.70
CA ALA A 202 -14.19 -3.63 9.74
C ALA A 202 -13.68 -4.51 8.58
N ASN A 203 -12.51 -4.18 8.02
CA ASN A 203 -11.87 -5.00 7.00
C ASN A 203 -11.47 -6.38 7.55
N MET A 204 -10.93 -6.45 8.77
CA MET A 204 -10.56 -7.72 9.40
C MET A 204 -11.74 -8.65 9.54
N GLU A 205 -12.87 -8.16 10.05
CA GLU A 205 -14.10 -8.96 10.19
C GLU A 205 -14.56 -9.51 8.85
N ARG A 206 -14.69 -8.64 7.83
CA ARG A 206 -15.22 -9.06 6.53
C ARG A 206 -14.29 -10.03 5.82
N LEU A 207 -12.98 -9.78 5.82
CA LEU A 207 -12.00 -10.62 5.16
C LEU A 207 -11.84 -11.95 5.88
N LEU A 208 -11.82 -11.99 7.22
CA LEU A 208 -11.76 -13.24 7.97
C LEU A 208 -13.02 -14.10 7.76
N GLN A 209 -14.19 -13.49 7.53
CA GLN A 209 -15.36 -14.24 7.10
C GLN A 209 -15.11 -14.88 5.73
N CYS A 210 -14.50 -14.18 4.77
CA CYS A 210 -14.15 -14.76 3.47
C CYS A 210 -13.17 -15.94 3.61
N VAL A 211 -12.20 -15.87 4.54
CA VAL A 211 -11.32 -17.01 4.85
C VAL A 211 -12.11 -18.20 5.36
N GLN A 212 -13.07 -17.98 6.27
CA GLN A 212 -13.93 -19.05 6.81
C GLN A 212 -14.80 -19.67 5.72
N ASP A 213 -15.29 -18.86 4.78
CA ASP A 213 -16.08 -19.31 3.64
C ASP A 213 -15.21 -20.00 2.56
N GLY A 214 -13.90 -20.10 2.76
CA GLY A 214 -12.95 -20.82 1.89
C GLY A 214 -12.49 -20.04 0.66
N TYR A 215 -12.50 -18.71 0.71
CA TYR A 215 -11.94 -17.87 -0.36
C TYR A 215 -10.46 -17.59 -0.13
N ASP A 216 -9.69 -17.60 -1.22
CA ASP A 216 -8.36 -16.99 -1.24
C ASP A 216 -8.50 -15.47 -1.26
N ILE A 217 -7.87 -14.76 -0.34
CA ILE A 217 -7.92 -13.28 -0.35
C ILE A 217 -6.79 -12.76 -1.19
N VAL A 218 -7.10 -11.96 -2.21
CA VAL A 218 -6.10 -11.29 -3.05
C VAL A 218 -6.27 -9.79 -3.05
N CYS A 219 -5.17 -9.05 -3.12
CA CYS A 219 -5.18 -7.60 -3.28
C CYS A 219 -4.24 -7.18 -4.41
N SER A 220 -4.64 -6.21 -5.24
CA SER A 220 -3.85 -5.77 -6.40
C SER A 220 -3.02 -4.51 -6.13
N CYS A 221 -3.07 -3.98 -4.92
CA CYS A 221 -2.32 -2.78 -4.53
C CYS A 221 -1.18 -3.21 -3.61
N PRO A 222 0.09 -2.99 -4.02
CA PRO A 222 1.25 -3.38 -3.21
C PRO A 222 1.23 -2.78 -1.80
N THR A 223 0.68 -1.57 -1.65
CA THR A 223 0.52 -0.91 -0.33
C THR A 223 -0.47 -1.65 0.57
N CYS A 224 -1.56 -2.17 0.01
CA CYS A 224 -2.52 -2.98 0.77
C CYS A 224 -1.90 -4.33 1.14
N GLY A 225 -1.17 -4.96 0.22
CA GLY A 225 -0.43 -6.20 0.48
C GLY A 225 0.61 -6.03 1.59
N TYR A 226 1.44 -4.99 1.51
CA TYR A 226 2.39 -4.64 2.58
C TYR A 226 1.71 -4.41 3.92
N PHE A 227 0.62 -3.64 3.93
CA PHE A 227 -0.14 -3.38 5.16
C PHE A 227 -0.64 -4.69 5.79
N PHE A 228 -1.40 -5.51 5.05
CA PHE A 228 -2.01 -6.71 5.61
C PHE A 228 -0.97 -7.77 5.95
N LYS A 229 0.06 -7.98 5.12
CA LYS A 229 1.02 -9.09 5.30
C LYS A 229 2.14 -8.77 6.28
N LYS A 230 2.47 -7.48 6.47
CA LYS A 230 3.63 -7.05 7.28
C LYS A 230 3.21 -6.16 8.43
N LEU A 231 2.61 -5.00 8.13
CA LEU A 231 2.41 -3.97 9.15
C LEU A 231 1.35 -4.37 10.18
N LEU A 232 0.26 -5.00 9.74
CA LEU A 232 -0.80 -5.49 10.63
C LEU A 232 -0.31 -6.60 11.59
N LEU A 233 0.75 -7.32 11.20
CA LEU A 233 1.32 -8.43 11.96
C LEU A 233 2.26 -7.96 13.08
N GLU A 234 2.60 -6.67 13.12
CA GLU A 234 3.55 -6.09 14.06
C GLU A 234 3.22 -6.49 15.50
N ASN A 235 4.21 -7.08 16.17
CA ASN A 235 4.17 -7.60 17.54
C ASN A 235 3.01 -8.55 17.88
N ALA A 236 2.14 -8.93 16.94
CA ALA A 236 0.96 -9.75 17.23
C ALA A 236 1.35 -11.14 17.77
N TYR A 237 2.46 -11.72 17.28
CA TYR A 237 3.01 -12.96 17.80
C TYR A 237 3.56 -12.85 19.22
N TYR A 238 3.78 -11.64 19.75
CA TYR A 238 4.23 -11.44 21.13
C TYR A 238 3.08 -11.16 22.09
N SER A 239 1.82 -11.18 21.61
CA SER A 239 0.66 -11.07 22.47
C SER A 239 0.52 -12.26 23.41
N GLU A 240 -0.03 -12.03 24.60
CA GLU A 240 -0.33 -13.09 25.56
C GLU A 240 -1.27 -14.14 24.96
N ALA A 241 -2.31 -13.71 24.25
CA ALA A 241 -3.26 -14.60 23.57
C ALA A 241 -2.59 -15.56 22.58
N PHE A 242 -1.61 -15.10 21.80
CA PHE A 242 -0.85 -16.01 20.93
C PHE A 242 0.05 -16.93 21.74
N GLN A 243 0.78 -16.42 22.74
CA GLN A 243 1.70 -17.24 23.53
C GLN A 243 0.97 -18.36 24.27
N GLU A 244 -0.22 -18.11 24.78
CA GLU A 244 -1.10 -19.10 25.41
C GLU A 244 -1.56 -20.19 24.42
N GLN A 245 -1.99 -19.81 23.20
CA GLN A 245 -2.37 -20.79 22.17
C GLN A 245 -1.18 -21.50 21.52
N SER A 246 0.02 -20.94 21.62
CA SER A 246 1.21 -21.44 20.93
C SER A 246 1.73 -22.78 21.48
N GLY A 247 1.38 -23.13 22.72
CA GLY A 247 1.85 -24.33 23.40
C GLY A 247 3.33 -24.28 23.85
N ALA A 248 3.96 -23.10 23.94
CA ALA A 248 5.35 -22.96 24.42
C ALA A 248 5.55 -23.23 25.93
N GLY A 249 4.47 -23.39 26.70
CA GLY A 249 4.52 -23.53 28.16
C GLY A 249 4.81 -22.22 28.90
N SER A 250 4.87 -22.28 30.23
CA SER A 250 4.95 -21.07 31.08
C SER A 250 6.34 -20.42 31.16
N LYS A 251 7.41 -21.14 30.79
CA LYS A 251 8.80 -20.66 30.89
C LYS A 251 9.39 -20.19 29.56
N ALA A 252 8.74 -20.47 28.43
CA ALA A 252 9.23 -20.11 27.11
C ALA A 252 8.19 -19.32 26.30
N MET A 253 8.66 -18.61 25.28
CA MET A 253 7.83 -17.89 24.30
C MET A 253 8.21 -18.32 22.89
N LYS A 254 7.21 -18.48 22.00
CA LYS A 254 7.44 -18.66 20.56
C LYS A 254 7.72 -17.32 19.90
N VAL A 255 8.84 -17.23 19.21
CA VAL A 255 9.28 -16.02 18.49
C VAL A 255 9.46 -16.37 17.01
N PRO A 256 8.91 -15.58 16.06
CA PRO A 256 9.03 -15.87 14.64
C PRO A 256 10.48 -15.69 14.14
N LEU A 257 10.97 -16.64 13.34
CA LEU A 257 12.25 -16.58 12.59
C LEU A 257 12.06 -16.16 11.12
N GLY A 258 10.86 -15.72 10.76
CA GLY A 258 10.45 -15.42 9.39
C GLY A 258 9.60 -16.53 8.76
N GLY A 259 8.47 -16.12 8.17
CA GLY A 259 7.42 -17.05 7.73
C GLY A 259 6.74 -17.73 8.92
N GLN A 260 6.32 -18.99 8.75
CA GLN A 260 5.69 -19.79 9.81
C GLN A 260 6.71 -20.56 10.68
N ARG A 261 7.98 -20.16 10.67
CA ARG A 261 9.03 -20.78 11.48
C ARG A 261 9.18 -20.04 12.80
N PHE A 262 9.32 -20.79 13.88
CA PHE A 262 9.42 -20.25 15.24
C PHE A 262 10.65 -20.79 15.96
N THR A 263 11.20 -19.99 16.85
CA THR A 263 12.17 -20.39 17.89
C THR A 263 11.56 -20.20 19.27
N LEU A 264 12.15 -20.84 20.29
CA LEU A 264 11.78 -20.67 21.68
C LEU A 264 12.80 -19.77 22.38
N VAL A 265 12.31 -18.79 23.14
CA VAL A 265 13.15 -17.94 24.01
C VAL A 265 12.65 -17.98 25.44
N SER A 266 13.52 -17.62 26.40
CA SER A 266 13.15 -17.51 27.82
C SER A 266 12.07 -16.45 28.04
N ARG A 267 10.91 -16.86 28.54
CA ARG A 267 9.80 -15.92 28.81
C ARG A 267 10.18 -14.88 29.87
N GLY A 268 10.86 -15.32 30.94
CA GLY A 268 11.26 -14.42 32.03
C GLY A 268 12.20 -13.30 31.55
N SER A 269 13.10 -13.63 30.63
CA SER A 269 14.10 -12.70 30.10
C SER A 269 13.52 -11.73 29.06
N TYR A 270 12.59 -12.19 28.21
CA TYR A 270 12.18 -11.44 27.02
C TYR A 270 10.77 -10.84 27.09
N ARG A 271 9.89 -11.24 28.02
CA ARG A 271 8.47 -10.77 28.06
C ARG A 271 8.28 -9.25 28.12
N LYS A 272 9.27 -8.51 28.64
CA LYS A 272 9.20 -7.04 28.73
C LYS A 272 9.58 -6.36 27.42
N LEU A 273 10.36 -7.03 26.58
CA LEU A 273 10.85 -6.54 25.30
C LEU A 273 9.95 -6.99 24.16
N LEU A 274 9.57 -8.27 24.18
CA LEU A 274 8.71 -8.89 23.18
C LEU A 274 7.28 -8.90 23.71
N LYS A 275 6.54 -7.82 23.44
CA LYS A 275 5.13 -7.67 23.80
C LYS A 275 4.35 -6.92 22.72
N ASP A 276 3.06 -7.16 22.69
CA ASP A 276 2.12 -6.52 21.77
C ASP A 276 1.53 -5.26 22.39
N ASP A 277 2.30 -4.18 22.42
CA ASP A 277 1.93 -2.85 22.93
C ASP A 277 2.06 -1.76 21.85
N GLY A 278 2.14 -2.19 20.59
CA GLY A 278 2.33 -1.33 19.42
C GLY A 278 1.07 -0.58 18.99
N TYR A 279 1.16 0.06 17.81
CA TYR A 279 0.05 0.82 17.21
C TYR A 279 -1.24 0.00 17.06
N PHE A 280 -1.13 -1.31 16.75
CA PHE A 280 -2.25 -2.21 16.47
C PHE A 280 -2.68 -3.07 17.67
N SER A 281 -2.06 -2.91 18.85
CA SER A 281 -2.27 -3.75 20.05
C SER A 281 -3.72 -3.81 20.54
N SER A 282 -4.55 -2.80 20.23
CA SER A 282 -5.97 -2.79 20.57
C SER A 282 -6.83 -3.71 19.70
N LEU A 283 -6.29 -4.24 18.61
CA LEU A 283 -6.97 -5.20 17.74
C LEU A 283 -6.67 -6.62 18.19
N ASP A 284 -7.60 -7.54 17.99
CA ASP A 284 -7.38 -8.96 18.31
C ASP A 284 -6.13 -9.51 17.59
N PRO A 285 -5.10 -9.95 18.33
CA PRO A 285 -3.83 -10.39 17.74
C PRO A 285 -3.95 -11.68 16.95
N LEU A 286 -4.83 -12.61 17.34
CA LEU A 286 -5.03 -13.87 16.63
C LEU A 286 -5.73 -13.62 15.29
N LYS A 287 -6.70 -12.70 15.25
CA LYS A 287 -7.31 -12.22 14.01
C LYS A 287 -6.29 -11.53 13.10
N ARG A 288 -5.41 -10.68 13.66
CA ARG A 288 -4.31 -10.05 12.90
C ARG A 288 -3.40 -11.10 12.26
N ILE A 289 -2.95 -12.08 13.04
CA ILE A 289 -2.10 -13.18 12.57
C ILE A 289 -2.80 -13.99 11.48
N LYS A 290 -4.05 -14.42 11.72
CA LYS A 290 -4.81 -15.22 10.77
C LYS A 290 -4.98 -14.49 9.45
N LEU A 291 -5.42 -13.23 9.49
CA LEU A 291 -5.62 -12.45 8.27
C LEU A 291 -4.30 -12.21 7.52
N SER A 292 -3.24 -11.82 8.23
CA SER A 292 -1.93 -11.52 7.61
C SER A 292 -1.35 -12.72 6.87
N ASN A 293 -1.64 -13.94 7.33
CA ASN A 293 -1.22 -15.19 6.70
C ASN A 293 -2.17 -15.68 5.59
N SER A 294 -3.36 -15.08 5.44
CA SER A 294 -4.36 -15.45 4.43
C SER A 294 -4.46 -14.48 3.25
N VAL A 295 -3.89 -13.28 3.35
CA VAL A 295 -3.89 -12.29 2.26
C VAL A 295 -2.67 -12.47 1.36
N THR A 296 -2.92 -12.54 0.06
CA THR A 296 -1.91 -12.69 -0.98
C THR A 296 -1.90 -11.47 -1.90
N ASP A 297 -0.74 -11.08 -2.42
CA ASP A 297 -0.69 -10.10 -3.51
C ASP A 297 -1.25 -10.75 -4.78
N LEU A 298 -2.05 -10.04 -5.58
CA LEU A 298 -2.66 -10.61 -6.78
C LEU A 298 -1.60 -11.07 -7.79
N GLY A 299 -0.48 -10.36 -7.92
CA GLY A 299 0.61 -10.82 -8.78
C GLY A 299 1.21 -12.13 -8.29
N GLU A 300 1.44 -12.26 -6.98
CA GLU A 300 1.92 -13.51 -6.34
C GLU A 300 0.94 -14.66 -6.56
N TYR A 301 -0.37 -14.41 -6.37
CA TYR A 301 -1.41 -15.38 -6.63
C TYR A 301 -1.39 -15.83 -8.09
N LEU A 302 -1.43 -14.90 -9.04
CA LEU A 302 -1.41 -15.17 -10.49
C LEU A 302 -0.15 -15.94 -10.90
N LEU A 303 1.03 -15.56 -10.41
CA LEU A 303 2.26 -16.30 -10.69
C LEU A 303 2.20 -17.73 -10.15
N SER A 304 1.64 -17.92 -8.95
CA SER A 304 1.52 -19.26 -8.35
C SER A 304 0.66 -20.22 -9.17
N ILE A 305 -0.44 -19.72 -9.77
CA ILE A 305 -1.32 -20.54 -10.62
C ILE A 305 -0.80 -20.66 -12.05
N TYR A 306 -0.07 -19.66 -12.55
CA TYR A 306 0.65 -19.75 -13.82
C TYR A 306 1.70 -20.87 -13.81
N LEU A 307 2.49 -20.95 -12.75
CA LEU A 307 3.51 -21.99 -12.59
C LEU A 307 2.92 -23.41 -12.46
N LYS A 308 1.63 -23.53 -12.11
CA LYS A 308 0.89 -24.80 -12.09
C LYS A 308 0.27 -25.17 -13.44
N GLY A 309 0.27 -24.25 -14.41
CA GLY A 309 -0.42 -24.41 -15.70
C GLY A 309 -1.91 -24.04 -15.66
N ASP A 310 -2.39 -23.45 -14.57
CA ASP A 310 -3.80 -23.11 -14.36
C ASP A 310 -4.16 -21.67 -14.78
N LEU A 311 -3.20 -20.91 -15.31
CA LEU A 311 -3.41 -19.53 -15.76
C LEU A 311 -3.00 -19.35 -17.22
N ASN A 312 -3.98 -18.96 -18.03
CA ASN A 312 -3.77 -18.47 -19.39
C ASN A 312 -3.64 -16.94 -19.36
N ILE A 313 -2.47 -16.48 -19.83
CA ILE A 313 -2.16 -15.07 -20.02
C ILE A 313 -1.80 -14.82 -21.48
N ASN A 314 -2.32 -13.72 -22.02
CA ASN A 314 -1.99 -13.20 -23.34
C ASN A 314 -1.74 -11.71 -23.20
N ARG A 315 -0.95 -11.11 -24.09
CA ARG A 315 -0.75 -9.66 -24.10
C ARG A 315 -1.78 -8.96 -24.96
N VAL A 316 -2.20 -7.79 -24.51
CA VAL A 316 -2.97 -6.85 -25.33
C VAL A 316 -2.08 -6.20 -26.40
N TYR A 317 -0.80 -5.93 -26.11
CA TYR A 317 0.16 -5.33 -27.04
C TYR A 317 1.32 -6.29 -27.33
N GLN A 318 1.53 -6.61 -28.61
CA GLN A 318 2.69 -7.38 -29.09
C GLN A 318 3.83 -6.42 -29.48
N ASP A 319 5.08 -6.88 -29.32
CA ASP A 319 6.29 -6.21 -29.81
C ASP A 319 6.53 -4.77 -29.30
N VAL A 320 5.99 -4.41 -28.12
CA VAL A 320 6.28 -3.13 -27.47
C VAL A 320 7.33 -3.33 -26.36
N PRO A 321 8.53 -2.72 -26.48
CA PRO A 321 9.53 -2.71 -25.42
C PRO A 321 8.99 -2.10 -24.13
N MET A 322 9.22 -2.75 -23.00
CA MET A 322 8.74 -2.35 -21.68
C MET A 322 9.88 -2.11 -20.70
N VAL A 323 9.63 -1.22 -19.74
CA VAL A 323 10.48 -0.98 -18.59
C VAL A 323 9.62 -1.04 -17.33
N TYR A 324 10.02 -1.91 -16.40
CA TYR A 324 9.25 -2.24 -15.20
C TYR A 324 9.94 -1.73 -13.94
N TYR A 325 9.18 -1.00 -13.12
CA TYR A 325 9.59 -0.58 -11.79
C TYR A 325 8.78 -1.30 -10.71
N ALA A 326 9.47 -2.12 -9.91
CA ALA A 326 8.93 -2.76 -8.72
C ALA A 326 8.77 -1.73 -7.58
N PRO A 327 7.57 -1.39 -7.12
CA PRO A 327 7.38 -0.37 -6.09
C PRO A 327 7.85 -0.83 -4.70
N CYS A 328 8.17 0.13 -3.81
CA CYS A 328 8.72 -0.13 -2.48
C CYS A 328 7.90 -1.14 -1.65
N HIS A 329 6.58 -0.97 -1.57
CA HIS A 329 5.70 -1.88 -0.84
C HIS A 329 5.55 -3.26 -1.49
N LEU A 330 5.88 -3.44 -2.78
CA LEU A 330 6.00 -4.79 -3.35
C LEU A 330 7.29 -5.45 -2.84
N ARG A 331 8.41 -4.73 -2.92
CA ARG A 331 9.73 -5.23 -2.49
C ARG A 331 9.72 -5.63 -1.01
N GLU A 332 9.10 -4.82 -0.16
CA GLU A 332 9.01 -5.07 1.29
C GLU A 332 8.13 -6.29 1.65
N GLN A 333 7.25 -6.72 0.76
CA GLN A 333 6.52 -7.97 0.97
C GLN A 333 7.43 -9.21 0.87
N LYS A 334 8.60 -9.09 0.22
CA LYS A 334 9.59 -10.15 -0.02
C LYS A 334 9.00 -11.34 -0.82
N ILE A 335 8.20 -11.01 -1.83
CA ILE A 335 7.52 -11.96 -2.74
C ILE A 335 8.13 -12.03 -4.14
N GLY A 336 9.33 -11.45 -4.32
CA GLY A 336 9.94 -11.27 -5.64
C GLY A 336 9.21 -10.18 -6.45
N GLN A 337 9.14 -10.36 -7.76
CA GLN A 337 8.47 -9.43 -8.68
C GLN A 337 7.48 -10.19 -9.58
N PRO A 338 6.32 -10.59 -9.04
CA PRO A 338 5.47 -11.57 -9.71
C PRO A 338 4.98 -11.11 -11.09
N TYR A 339 4.54 -9.86 -11.21
CA TYR A 339 4.09 -9.32 -12.50
C TYR A 339 5.22 -9.18 -13.52
N TYR A 340 6.44 -8.83 -13.09
CA TYR A 340 7.58 -8.83 -14.01
C TYR A 340 7.86 -10.23 -14.53
N SER A 341 7.84 -11.25 -13.67
CA SER A 341 8.01 -12.65 -14.09
C SER A 341 6.92 -13.10 -15.07
N LEU A 342 5.65 -12.79 -14.80
CA LEU A 342 4.53 -13.09 -15.68
C LEU A 342 4.63 -12.38 -17.03
N LEU A 343 4.99 -11.09 -17.03
CA LEU A 343 5.18 -10.37 -18.28
C LEU A 343 6.36 -10.97 -19.04
N LYS A 344 7.51 -11.16 -18.40
CA LYS A 344 8.72 -11.70 -19.02
C LYS A 344 8.55 -13.09 -19.63
N SER A 345 7.65 -13.92 -19.09
CA SER A 345 7.40 -15.28 -19.61
C SER A 345 6.57 -15.32 -20.89
N LEU A 346 5.97 -14.20 -21.30
CA LEU A 346 5.20 -14.12 -22.55
C LEU A 346 6.14 -14.13 -23.75
N GLU A 347 5.78 -14.88 -24.79
CA GLU A 347 6.55 -14.98 -26.04
C GLU A 347 6.78 -13.59 -26.66
N GLY A 348 7.99 -13.36 -27.19
CA GLY A 348 8.38 -12.07 -27.77
C GLY A 348 8.56 -10.93 -26.76
N SER A 349 8.60 -11.22 -25.45
CA SER A 349 8.69 -10.18 -24.43
C SER A 349 10.04 -9.47 -24.36
N ASP A 350 10.08 -8.20 -24.79
CA ASP A 350 11.14 -7.25 -24.41
C ASP A 350 10.72 -6.45 -23.16
N ILE A 351 11.15 -6.90 -21.98
CA ILE A 351 10.94 -6.18 -20.70
C ILE A 351 12.22 -6.15 -19.88
N ILE A 352 12.58 -4.97 -19.40
CA ILE A 352 13.71 -4.77 -18.49
C ILE A 352 13.24 -4.20 -17.15
N GLN A 353 14.01 -4.44 -16.10
CA GLN A 353 13.81 -3.81 -14.80
C GLN A 353 14.51 -2.44 -14.76
N ILE A 354 13.96 -1.53 -13.97
CA ILE A 354 14.59 -0.25 -13.65
C ILE A 354 14.53 0.02 -12.16
N GLY A 355 15.56 0.72 -11.70
CA GLY A 355 15.71 1.19 -10.34
C GLY A 355 16.43 0.22 -9.41
N GLU A 356 16.93 0.76 -8.31
CA GLU A 356 17.71 0.01 -7.32
C GLU A 356 16.89 -0.36 -6.06
N ALA A 357 17.50 -1.13 -5.15
CA ALA A 357 16.82 -1.71 -3.98
C ALA A 357 16.15 -0.66 -3.08
N MET A 358 16.81 0.50 -2.90
CA MET A 358 16.36 1.58 -2.01
C MET A 358 15.64 2.72 -2.76
N GLU A 359 15.75 2.79 -4.09
CA GLU A 359 15.16 3.88 -4.86
C GLU A 359 13.63 3.85 -4.79
N CYS A 360 13.04 5.02 -4.54
CA CYS A 360 11.61 5.23 -4.41
C CYS A 360 11.11 6.16 -5.53
N CYS A 361 9.83 6.08 -5.90
CA CYS A 361 9.23 7.08 -6.80
C CYS A 361 9.12 8.48 -6.17
N GLY A 362 9.25 8.60 -4.84
CA GLY A 362 9.11 9.84 -4.08
C GLY A 362 7.67 10.24 -3.72
N MET A 363 6.65 9.62 -4.31
CA MET A 363 5.26 10.05 -4.14
C MET A 363 4.77 10.05 -2.68
N GLY A 364 5.12 9.01 -1.90
CA GLY A 364 4.64 8.88 -0.51
C GLY A 364 3.11 8.87 -0.37
N GLY A 365 2.38 8.42 -1.40
CA GLY A 365 0.92 8.45 -1.41
C GLY A 365 0.36 9.88 -1.46
N HIS A 366 -0.49 10.24 -0.50
CA HIS A 366 -1.07 11.58 -0.41
C HIS A 366 -0.05 12.63 0.08
N LEU A 367 1.06 12.23 0.72
CA LEU A 367 2.10 13.16 1.15
C LEU A 367 2.66 13.97 -0.01
N GLY A 368 2.90 13.35 -1.17
CA GLY A 368 3.45 14.02 -2.34
C GLY A 368 2.57 15.15 -2.88
N TYR A 369 1.28 15.17 -2.55
CA TYR A 369 0.40 16.28 -2.89
C TYR A 369 0.60 17.51 -2.00
N LYS A 370 1.06 17.33 -0.76
CA LYS A 370 1.17 18.42 0.22
C LYS A 370 2.21 19.44 -0.21
N LYS A 371 1.87 20.72 -0.06
CA LYS A 371 2.80 21.83 -0.28
C LYS A 371 4.08 21.69 0.55
N SER A 372 3.96 21.20 1.79
CA SER A 372 5.09 21.03 2.71
C SER A 372 6.02 19.87 2.37
N PHE A 373 5.61 18.94 1.51
CA PHE A 373 6.37 17.71 1.24
C PHE A 373 6.78 17.54 -0.23
N HIS A 374 6.26 18.38 -1.12
CA HIS A 374 6.51 18.25 -2.56
C HIS A 374 7.99 18.30 -2.94
N ALA A 375 8.78 19.17 -2.32
CA ALA A 375 10.21 19.26 -2.59
C ALA A 375 10.92 17.93 -2.27
N HIS A 376 10.64 17.37 -1.09
CA HIS A 376 11.14 16.06 -0.66
C HIS A 376 10.73 14.94 -1.61
N THR A 377 9.49 14.97 -2.13
CA THR A 377 9.06 14.00 -3.15
C THR A 377 9.92 14.07 -4.41
N LEU A 378 10.28 15.27 -4.88
CA LEU A 378 11.13 15.41 -6.06
C LEU A 378 12.55 14.92 -5.79
N GLU A 379 13.10 15.27 -4.63
CA GLU A 379 14.42 14.85 -4.18
C GLU A 379 14.55 13.33 -4.13
N ILE A 380 13.63 12.66 -3.41
CA ILE A 380 13.60 11.19 -3.28
C ILE A 380 13.43 10.50 -4.64
N GLY A 381 12.61 11.05 -5.53
CA GLY A 381 12.33 10.44 -6.84
C GLY A 381 13.38 10.74 -7.91
N GLN A 382 14.25 11.73 -7.71
CA GLN A 382 15.15 12.24 -8.74
C GLN A 382 16.07 11.18 -9.36
N PRO A 383 16.72 10.27 -8.59
CA PRO A 383 17.58 9.25 -9.17
C PRO A 383 16.82 8.35 -10.15
N LEU A 384 15.61 7.93 -9.77
CA LEU A 384 14.78 7.07 -10.60
C LEU A 384 14.27 7.79 -11.85
N PHE A 385 13.89 9.08 -11.75
CA PHE A 385 13.47 9.85 -12.93
C PHE A 385 14.60 9.97 -13.95
N LYS A 386 15.84 10.20 -13.52
CA LYS A 386 17.02 10.24 -14.40
C LYS A 386 17.20 8.93 -15.17
N ARG A 387 16.98 7.78 -14.53
CA ARG A 387 17.03 6.47 -15.21
C ARG A 387 15.91 6.33 -16.25
N PHE A 388 14.69 6.74 -15.94
CA PHE A 388 13.61 6.69 -16.94
C PHE A 388 13.86 7.56 -18.18
N LEU A 389 14.69 8.60 -18.06
CA LEU A 389 15.13 9.41 -19.19
C LEU A 389 16.12 8.70 -20.11
N SER A 390 16.80 7.63 -19.69
CA SER A 390 17.59 6.78 -20.61
C SER A 390 16.71 5.79 -21.37
N GLU A 391 15.55 5.41 -20.81
CA GLU A 391 14.59 4.45 -21.40
C GLU A 391 13.39 5.13 -22.07
N LYS A 392 13.62 6.11 -22.95
CA LYS A 392 12.54 6.94 -23.53
C LYS A 392 11.57 6.17 -24.44
N ASN A 393 12.05 5.11 -25.11
CA ASN A 393 11.28 4.36 -26.11
C ASN A 393 10.49 3.18 -25.52
N ARG A 394 10.61 2.92 -24.21
CA ARG A 394 9.93 1.80 -23.55
C ARG A 394 8.61 2.24 -22.91
N MET A 395 7.62 1.36 -22.87
CA MET A 395 6.40 1.57 -22.09
C MET A 395 6.71 1.41 -20.59
N ILE A 396 6.28 2.36 -19.76
CA ILE A 396 6.54 2.34 -18.31
C ILE A 396 5.48 1.49 -17.60
N ILE A 397 5.92 0.48 -16.85
CA ILE A 397 5.07 -0.44 -16.11
C ILE A 397 5.35 -0.37 -14.61
N THR A 398 4.31 -0.29 -13.78
CA THR A 398 4.45 -0.41 -12.32
C THR A 398 3.14 -0.86 -11.65
N ASP A 399 3.26 -1.65 -10.58
CA ASP A 399 2.12 -2.22 -9.85
C ASP A 399 1.43 -1.20 -8.94
N CYS A 400 2.12 -0.09 -8.64
CA CYS A 400 1.63 0.88 -7.68
C CYS A 400 0.99 2.08 -8.37
N LEU A 401 -0.31 2.27 -8.11
CA LEU A 401 -1.09 3.39 -8.66
C LEU A 401 -0.59 4.76 -8.18
N SER A 402 0.05 4.85 -7.02
CA SER A 402 0.73 6.08 -6.58
C SER A 402 2.02 6.33 -7.37
N CYS A 403 2.78 5.28 -7.70
CA CYS A 403 3.96 5.39 -8.58
C CYS A 403 3.54 5.81 -9.99
N LYS A 404 2.44 5.23 -10.51
CA LYS A 404 1.82 5.62 -11.78
C LYS A 404 1.54 7.12 -11.84
N ILE A 405 0.82 7.68 -10.85
CA ILE A 405 0.55 9.13 -10.77
C ILE A 405 1.85 9.94 -10.81
N GLN A 406 2.84 9.55 -10.02
CA GLN A 406 4.10 10.28 -9.91
C GLN A 406 4.88 10.28 -11.22
N PHE A 407 5.02 9.12 -11.85
CA PHE A 407 5.72 8.99 -13.12
C PHE A 407 4.98 9.72 -14.25
N GLU A 408 3.65 9.66 -14.31
CA GLU A 408 2.87 10.41 -15.29
C GLU A 408 3.07 11.92 -15.16
N GLN A 409 3.12 12.45 -13.93
CA GLN A 409 3.34 13.89 -13.69
C GLN A 409 4.78 14.32 -13.96
N MET A 410 5.78 13.50 -13.60
CA MET A 410 7.20 13.90 -13.69
C MET A 410 7.82 13.61 -15.06
N LEU A 411 7.33 12.60 -15.77
CA LEU A 411 7.89 12.17 -17.05
C LEU A 411 7.00 12.53 -18.24
N ALA A 412 5.78 13.02 -18.00
CA ALA A 412 4.77 13.31 -19.03
C ALA A 412 4.54 12.13 -19.99
N ARG A 413 4.65 10.89 -19.48
CA ARG A 413 4.50 9.64 -20.22
C ARG A 413 3.42 8.80 -19.58
N LYS A 414 2.61 8.12 -20.40
CA LYS A 414 1.60 7.19 -19.91
C LYS A 414 2.28 5.99 -19.24
N VAL A 415 1.75 5.61 -18.08
CA VAL A 415 2.26 4.49 -17.28
C VAL A 415 1.16 3.45 -17.16
N PHE A 416 1.49 2.17 -17.19
CA PHE A 416 0.50 1.09 -17.16
C PHE A 416 0.68 0.22 -15.93
N HIS A 417 -0.42 -0.24 -15.37
CA HIS A 417 -0.42 -1.34 -14.42
C HIS A 417 -0.31 -2.67 -15.19
N PRO A 418 0.41 -3.70 -14.71
CA PRO A 418 0.53 -4.98 -15.42
C PRO A 418 -0.81 -5.64 -15.79
N LEU A 419 -1.80 -5.56 -14.89
CA LEU A 419 -3.16 -6.03 -15.16
C LEU A 419 -3.84 -5.35 -16.36
N GLU A 420 -3.43 -4.16 -16.78
CA GLU A 420 -3.97 -3.54 -17.99
C GLU A 420 -3.40 -4.17 -19.27
N LEU A 421 -2.34 -4.98 -19.13
CA LEU A 421 -1.63 -5.63 -20.23
C LEU A 421 -1.91 -7.14 -20.34
N LEU A 422 -2.30 -7.77 -19.22
CA LEU A 422 -2.69 -9.18 -19.10
C LEU A 422 -4.20 -9.31 -19.27
#